data_AF-A0A959KHA2-F1
#
_entry.id   AF-A0A959KHA2-F1
#
_cell.length_a   1.000
_cell.length_b   1.000
_cell.length_c   1.000
_cell.angle_alpha   90.00
_cell.angle_beta   90.00
_cell.angle_gamma   90.00
#
_symmetry.space_group_name_H-M   'P 1'
#
loop_
_entity.id
_entity.type
_entity.pdbx_description
1 polymer ?
#
loop_
_entity_poly.entity_id
_entity_poly.type
_entity_poly.pdbx_seq_one_letter_code
_entity_poly.pdbx_strand_id
1 'polypeptide(L)'
;EHVSRLPWGGLFNRRLWRKWRMLGEPLLPKVADKEVPFMKSSGGKNLLELFAVCIEAFFERPDDLKRELPEVFDHLVLLLRQDPRRRGNPRIR
;
A
#
# COMPACT_ATOMS: atom_id res chain seq x y z
N GLU A 1 2.30 -24.19 -15.33
CA GLU A 1 2.69 -23.08 -14.44
C GLU A 1 1.53 -22.75 -13.50
N HIS A 2 1.65 -23.12 -12.23
CA HIS A 2 0.57 -23.08 -11.25
C HIS A 2 0.55 -21.72 -10.52
N VAL A 3 -0.18 -20.75 -11.07
CA VAL A 3 -0.61 -19.54 -10.33
C VAL A 3 -2.12 -19.65 -10.13
N SER A 4 -2.58 -20.57 -9.28
CA SER A 4 -4.02 -20.88 -9.23
C SER A 4 -4.62 -21.21 -7.86
N ARG A 5 -3.98 -20.86 -6.73
CA ARG A 5 -4.62 -21.02 -5.39
C ARG A 5 -4.31 -19.91 -4.42
N LEU A 6 -4.53 -18.69 -4.86
CA LEU A 6 -4.19 -17.51 -4.11
C LEU A 6 -5.32 -16.52 -4.52
N PRO A 7 -6.02 -15.80 -3.61
CA PRO A 7 -7.31 -15.13 -3.89
C PRO A 7 -7.16 -13.81 -4.69
N TRP A 8 -6.28 -13.78 -5.70
CA TRP A 8 -5.80 -12.58 -6.40
C TRP A 8 -6.64 -12.18 -7.62
N GLY A 9 -7.61 -13.01 -8.04
CA GLY A 9 -8.43 -12.75 -9.23
C GLY A 9 -9.22 -11.43 -9.15
N GLY A 10 -9.56 -10.97 -7.93
CA GLY A 10 -10.25 -9.69 -7.70
C GLY A 10 -9.35 -8.56 -7.17
N LEU A 11 -8.27 -8.89 -6.45
CA LEU A 11 -7.39 -7.94 -5.76
C LEU A 11 -6.42 -7.25 -6.73
N PHE A 12 -5.88 -8.00 -7.70
CA PHE A 12 -4.91 -7.48 -8.67
C PHE A 12 -5.56 -7.30 -10.03
N ASN A 13 -6.55 -6.40 -10.07
CA ASN A 13 -7.02 -5.84 -11.33
C ASN A 13 -5.83 -5.12 -12.00
N ARG A 14 -5.51 -5.46 -13.26
CA ARG A 14 -4.43 -4.82 -14.06
C ARG A 14 -4.52 -3.29 -14.04
N ARG A 15 -5.73 -2.72 -13.98
CA ARG A 15 -5.95 -1.27 -13.86
C ARG A 15 -5.53 -0.72 -12.50
N LEU A 16 -5.82 -1.45 -11.41
CA LEU A 16 -5.40 -1.06 -10.07
C LEU A 16 -3.89 -1.14 -9.93
N TRP A 17 -3.26 -2.22 -10.41
CA TRP A 17 -1.80 -2.34 -10.39
C TRP A 17 -1.10 -1.26 -11.22
N ARG A 18 -1.66 -0.89 -12.38
CA ARG A 18 -1.15 0.25 -13.15
C ARG A 18 -1.26 1.56 -12.37
N LYS A 19 -2.38 1.80 -11.68
CA LYS A 19 -2.55 2.99 -10.84
C LYS A 19 -1.59 2.99 -9.66
N TRP A 20 -1.39 1.86 -8.99
CA TRP A 20 -0.37 1.68 -7.97
C TRP A 20 1.01 2.09 -8.49
N ARG A 21 1.43 1.58 -9.66
CA ARG A 21 2.73 1.93 -10.24
C ARG A 21 2.89 3.45 -10.44
N MET A 22 1.87 4.13 -10.97
CA MET A 22 1.91 5.59 -11.15
C MET A 22 2.03 6.36 -9.84
N LEU A 23 1.46 5.86 -8.74
CA LEU A 23 1.59 6.46 -7.40
C LEU A 23 2.94 6.11 -6.75
N GLY A 24 3.41 4.88 -6.94
CA GLY A 24 4.61 4.35 -6.31
C GLY A 24 5.91 4.85 -6.92
N GLU A 25 5.99 5.02 -8.24
CA GLU A 25 7.19 5.50 -8.93
C GLU A 25 7.73 6.85 -8.38
N PRO A 26 6.91 7.90 -8.19
CA PRO A 26 7.38 9.15 -7.58
C PRO A 26 7.59 9.07 -6.06
N LEU A 27 6.99 8.08 -5.38
CA LEU A 27 7.12 7.88 -3.93
C LEU A 27 8.39 7.10 -3.57
N LEU A 28 8.81 6.17 -4.42
CA LEU A 28 9.98 5.31 -4.20
C LEU A 28 11.26 6.08 -3.81
N PRO A 29 11.71 7.12 -4.55
CA PRO A 29 12.88 7.88 -4.15
C PRO A 29 12.70 8.59 -2.81
N LYS A 30 11.51 9.14 -2.52
CA LYS A 30 11.23 9.80 -1.23
C LYS A 30 11.37 8.86 -0.04
N VAL A 31 10.92 7.61 -0.20
CA VAL A 31 11.07 6.57 0.84
C VAL A 31 12.52 6.10 0.94
N ALA A 32 13.24 6.02 -0.18
CA ALA A 32 14.68 5.72 -0.18
C ALA A 32 15.50 6.81 0.54
N ASP A 33 15.14 8.07 0.33
CA ASP A 33 15.77 9.25 0.93
C ASP A 33 15.24 9.56 2.35
N LYS A 34 14.36 8.72 2.89
CA LYS A 34 13.76 8.83 4.24
C LYS A 34 12.95 10.11 4.46
N GLU A 35 12.45 10.72 3.39
CA GLU A 35 11.55 11.88 3.44
C GLU A 35 10.14 11.52 3.96
N VAL A 36 9.84 10.22 4.08
CA VAL A 36 8.57 9.69 4.59
C VAL A 36 8.84 8.90 5.88
N PRO A 37 9.05 9.58 7.03
CA PRO A 37 9.64 8.97 8.23
C PRO A 37 8.75 7.94 8.93
N PHE A 38 7.44 7.92 8.66
CA PHE A 38 6.53 6.92 9.20
C PHE A 38 6.55 5.58 8.45
N MET A 39 7.19 5.54 7.27
CA MET A 39 7.40 4.32 6.49
C MET A 39 8.75 3.67 6.81
N LYS A 40 8.82 2.34 6.72
CA LYS A 40 10.09 1.62 6.86
C LYS A 40 11.00 1.90 5.66
N SER A 41 12.30 2.10 5.93
CA SER A 41 13.30 2.41 4.89
C SER A 41 13.50 1.27 3.88
N SER A 42 13.09 0.03 4.20
CA SER A 42 13.07 -1.08 3.25
C SER A 42 12.21 -0.78 2.01
N GLY A 43 11.21 0.09 2.13
CA GLY A 43 10.31 0.47 1.04
C GLY A 43 10.98 1.22 -0.11
N GLY A 44 12.20 1.74 0.07
CA GLY A 44 12.93 2.46 -0.97
C GLY A 44 13.65 1.58 -2.01
N LYS A 45 13.63 0.24 -1.86
CA LYS A 45 14.44 -0.68 -2.68
C LYS A 45 13.87 -0.94 -4.08
N ASN A 46 12.56 -1.15 -4.18
CA ASN A 46 11.83 -1.39 -5.42
C ASN A 46 10.32 -1.24 -5.19
N LEU A 47 9.52 -1.23 -6.26
CA LEU A 47 8.06 -1.04 -6.18
C LEU A 47 7.30 -2.12 -5.39
N LEU A 48 7.84 -3.34 -5.26
CA LEU A 48 7.20 -4.40 -4.47
C LEU A 48 7.44 -4.20 -2.97
N GLU A 49 8.67 -3.85 -2.59
CA GLU A 49 9.02 -3.48 -1.21
C GLU A 49 8.26 -2.22 -0.78
N LEU A 50 8.18 -1.23 -1.66
CA LEU A 50 7.37 -0.03 -1.42
C LEU A 50 5.90 -0.38 -1.16
N PHE A 51 5.34 -1.28 -1.97
CA PHE A 51 3.97 -1.73 -1.81
C PHE A 51 3.76 -2.43 -0.47
N ALA A 52 4.68 -3.33 -0.09
CA ALA A 52 4.62 -4.02 1.20
C ALA A 52 4.65 -3.03 2.37
N VAL A 53 5.55 -2.05 2.36
CA VAL A 53 5.64 -1.02 3.40
C VAL A 53 4.39 -0.12 3.42
N CYS A 54 3.79 0.18 2.27
CA CYS A 54 2.53 0.91 2.23
C CYS A 54 1.37 0.10 2.82
N ILE A 55 1.33 -1.22 2.63
CA ILE A 55 0.34 -2.11 3.24
C ILE A 55 0.54 -2.17 4.77
N GLU A 56 1.78 -2.25 5.25
CA GLU A 56 2.08 -2.19 6.68
C GLU A 56 1.62 -0.86 7.28
N ALA A 57 2.02 0.28 6.68
CA ALA A 57 1.60 1.60 7.11
C ALA A 57 0.08 1.77 7.08
N PHE A 58 -0.61 1.14 6.12
CA PHE A 58 -2.06 1.14 6.03
C PHE A 58 -2.72 0.47 7.23
N PHE A 59 -2.19 -0.64 7.75
CA PHE A 59 -2.78 -1.31 8.92
C PHE A 59 -2.26 -0.77 10.26
N GLU A 60 -0.99 -0.39 10.33
CA GLU A 60 -0.33 0.05 11.57
C GLU A 60 -0.50 1.54 11.86
N ARG A 61 -0.48 2.38 10.82
CA ARG A 61 -0.51 3.85 10.92
C ARG A 61 -1.44 4.49 9.87
N PRO A 62 -2.71 4.06 9.79
CA PRO A 62 -3.61 4.49 8.72
C PRO A 62 -3.87 5.99 8.66
N ASP A 63 -3.91 6.66 9.82
CA ASP A 63 -4.16 8.10 9.89
C ASP A 63 -2.96 8.91 9.37
N ASP A 64 -1.74 8.49 9.68
CA ASP A 64 -0.52 9.09 9.13
C ASP A 64 -0.47 8.88 7.61
N LEU A 65 -0.75 7.66 7.14
CA LEU A 65 -0.78 7.36 5.71
C LEU A 65 -1.84 8.19 4.97
N LYS A 66 -3.04 8.36 5.54
CA LYS A 66 -4.08 9.20 4.94
C LYS A 66 -3.71 10.68 4.92
N ARG A 67 -3.05 11.17 5.98
CA ARG A 67 -2.67 12.59 6.09
C ARG A 67 -1.54 12.95 5.13
N GLU A 68 -0.48 12.14 5.10
CA GLU A 68 0.74 12.45 4.33
C GLU A 68 0.65 11.97 2.88
N LEU A 69 -0.03 10.84 2.62
CA LEU A 69 -0.13 10.22 1.29
C LEU A 69 -1.60 9.84 0.96
N PRO A 70 -2.52 10.81 0.89
CA PRO A 70 -3.95 10.56 0.77
C PRO A 70 -4.33 9.72 -0.46
N GLU A 71 -3.64 9.91 -1.59
CA GLU A 71 -3.90 9.17 -2.83
C GLU A 71 -3.47 7.70 -2.73
N VAL A 72 -2.36 7.44 -2.04
CA VAL A 72 -1.89 6.07 -1.75
C VAL A 72 -2.88 5.38 -0.83
N PHE A 73 -3.28 6.04 0.25
CA PHE A 73 -4.29 5.51 1.17
C PHE A 73 -5.59 5.16 0.44
N ASP A 74 -6.16 6.09 -0.34
CA ASP A 74 -7.42 5.87 -1.05
C ASP A 74 -7.29 4.75 -2.08
N HIS A 75 -6.13 4.64 -2.73
CA HIS A 75 -5.87 3.53 -3.63
C HIS A 75 -5.84 2.18 -2.92
N LEU A 76 -5.23 2.11 -1.73
CA LEU A 76 -5.23 0.89 -0.90
C LEU A 76 -6.61 0.55 -0.36
N VAL A 77 -7.45 1.54 -0.01
CA VAL A 77 -8.86 1.31 0.32
C VAL A 77 -9.59 0.62 -0.82
N LEU A 78 -9.41 1.09 -2.06
CA LEU A 78 -10.02 0.48 -3.24
C LEU A 78 -9.47 -0.93 -3.53
N LEU A 79 -8.16 -1.11 -3.37
CA LEU A 79 -7.47 -2.37 -3.64
C LEU A 79 -7.86 -3.46 -2.63
N LEU A 80 -7.83 -3.13 -1.34
CA LEU A 80 -8.07 -4.06 -0.23
C LEU A 80 -9.54 -4.14 0.19
N ARG A 81 -10.37 -3.20 -0.29
CA ARG A 81 -11.79 -3.04 0.08
C ARG A 81 -11.98 -2.88 1.59
N GLN A 82 -11.06 -2.19 2.24
CA GLN A 82 -11.02 -1.98 3.69
C GLN A 82 -10.69 -0.51 3.99
N ASP A 83 -11.20 0.01 5.10
CA ASP A 83 -10.73 1.28 5.67
C ASP A 83 -10.33 1.01 7.13
N PRO A 84 -9.04 0.82 7.42
CA PRO A 84 -8.54 0.40 8.74
C PRO A 84 -8.79 1.44 9.85
N ARG A 85 -9.17 2.67 9.48
CA ARG A 85 -9.59 3.70 10.46
C ARG A 85 -11.00 3.44 10.99
N ARG A 86 -11.81 2.66 10.27
CA ARG A 86 -13.16 2.27 10.70
C ARG A 86 -13.06 1.04 11.59
N ARG A 87 -13.22 1.23 12.89
CA ARG A 87 -13.20 0.12 13.87
C ARG A 87 -14.37 -0.83 13.62
N GLY A 88 -14.12 -1.92 12.89
CA GLY A 88 -15.12 -2.97 12.63
C GLY A 88 -14.66 -4.12 11.75
N ASN A 89 -13.64 -3.97 10.89
CA ASN A 89 -13.25 -5.02 9.94
C ASN A 89 -11.87 -4.78 9.28
N PRO A 90 -10.95 -5.76 9.20
CA PRO A 90 -10.55 -6.76 10.20
C PRO A 90 -9.39 -6.25 11.08
N ARG A 91 -9.19 -6.88 12.24
CA ARG A 91 -8.00 -6.65 13.10
C ARG A 91 -6.89 -7.59 12.64
N ILE A 92 -5.75 -7.05 12.20
CA ILE A 92 -4.50 -7.81 12.25
C ILE A 92 -4.05 -7.71 13.72
N ARG A 93 -4.25 -8.81 14.46
CA ARG A 93 -3.77 -8.98 15.83
C ARG A 93 -2.39 -9.61 15.81
#